data_AF-A0A5K0V0Z4-F1
#
_entry.id   AF-A0A5K0V0Z4-F1
#
_cell.length_a   1.000
_cell.length_b   1.000
_cell.length_c   1.000
_cell.angle_alpha   90.00
_cell.angle_beta   90.00
_cell.angle_gamma   90.00
#
_symmetry.space_group_name_H-M   'P 1'
#
loop_
_entity.id
_entity.type
_entity.pdbx_description
1 polymer ?
#
loop_
_entity_poly.entity_id
_entity_poly.type
_entity_poly.pdbx_seq_one_letter_code
_entity_poly.pdbx_strand_id
1 'polypeptide(L)'
;MELIIVTCTFAAPVVVGSGECGMLFLAEPLNACIPLTNDVAGLEVPRSPFALIIRGGCTFEDKVRNAQHAGFKAAIIYDDEDTGDLIA
;
A
#
# COMPACT_ATOMS: atom_id res chain seq x y z
N MET A 1 20.89 8.27 -6.52
CA MET A 1 19.56 7.76 -6.21
C MET A 1 19.12 6.98 -7.41
N GLU A 2 19.13 5.66 -7.29
CA GLU A 2 18.65 4.77 -8.34
C GLU A 2 17.13 4.75 -8.27
N LEU A 3 16.48 4.90 -9.43
CA LEU A 3 15.03 4.83 -9.50
C LEU A 3 14.64 3.37 -9.68
N ILE A 4 14.03 2.77 -8.67
CA ILE A 4 13.50 1.41 -8.77
C ILE A 4 12.09 1.51 -9.36
N ILE A 5 11.87 0.86 -10.50
CA ILE A 5 10.57 0.77 -11.16
C ILE A 5 10.00 -0.61 -10.89
N VAL A 6 8.82 -0.65 -10.25
CA VAL A 6 8.07 -1.89 -9.99
C VAL A 6 6.75 -1.82 -10.73
N THR A 7 6.42 -2.87 -11.49
CA THR A 7 5.12 -3.00 -12.13
C THR A 7 4.11 -3.56 -11.14
N CYS A 8 2.88 -3.06 -11.19
CA CYS A 8 1.80 -3.54 -10.32
C CYS A 8 0.48 -3.61 -11.08
N THR A 9 -0.47 -4.35 -10.54
CA THR A 9 -1.84 -4.39 -11.03
C THR A 9 -2.74 -3.61 -10.07
N PHE A 10 -3.58 -2.74 -10.61
CA PHE A 10 -4.52 -1.95 -9.84
C PHE A 10 -5.90 -2.63 -9.79
N ALA A 11 -6.61 -2.44 -8.68
CA ALA A 11 -8.01 -2.85 -8.58
C ALA A 11 -8.88 -2.06 -9.57
N ALA A 12 -9.77 -2.74 -10.28
CA ALA A 12 -10.67 -2.11 -11.24
C ALA A 12 -11.80 -1.33 -10.52
N PRO A 13 -12.33 -0.26 -11.14
CA PRO A 13 -11.94 0.33 -12.41
C PRO A 13 -10.71 1.25 -12.29
N VAL A 14 -9.79 1.16 -13.26
CA VAL A 14 -8.60 2.03 -13.33
C VAL A 14 -8.85 3.12 -14.36
N VAL A 15 -8.69 4.39 -13.96
CA VAL A 15 -8.73 5.51 -14.90
C VAL A 15 -7.38 5.60 -15.61
N VAL A 16 -7.34 5.17 -16.87
CA VAL A 16 -6.13 5.22 -17.70
C VAL A 16 -5.63 6.66 -17.85
N GLY A 17 -4.35 6.90 -17.60
CA GLY A 17 -3.73 8.23 -17.65
C GLY A 17 -3.79 9.02 -16.34
N SER A 18 -4.32 8.44 -15.26
CA SER A 18 -4.21 8.99 -13.91
C SER A 18 -3.08 8.33 -13.13
N GLY A 19 -2.41 9.09 -12.27
CA GLY A 19 -1.36 8.63 -11.37
C GLY A 19 -1.33 9.50 -10.13
N GLU A 20 -0.91 8.93 -8.99
CA GLU A 20 -0.90 9.61 -7.71
C GLU A 20 0.50 9.56 -7.10
N CYS A 21 1.01 10.71 -6.66
CA CYS A 21 2.26 10.82 -5.93
C CYS A 21 1.97 10.85 -4.43
N GLY A 22 2.64 10.01 -3.65
CA GLY A 22 2.40 9.89 -2.23
C GLY A 22 3.67 9.67 -1.41
N MET A 23 3.47 9.65 -0.09
CA MET A 23 4.48 9.24 0.88
C MET A 23 4.13 7.83 1.37
N LEU A 24 5.13 6.95 1.37
CA LEU A 24 4.98 5.57 1.82
C LEU A 24 5.12 5.48 3.34
N PHE A 25 4.18 4.78 3.96
CA PHE A 25 4.18 4.42 5.39
C PHE A 25 4.10 2.91 5.52
N LEU A 26 4.91 2.34 6.40
CA LEU A 26 4.78 0.92 6.73
C LEU A 26 3.52 0.72 7.57
N ALA A 27 2.67 -0.24 7.23
CA ALA A 27 1.47 -0.54 8.02
C ALA A 27 1.84 -1.15 9.38
N GLU A 28 1.06 -0.83 10.43
CA GLU A 28 1.18 -1.47 11.74
C GLU A 28 -0.22 -1.92 12.23
N PRO A 29 -0.53 -3.22 12.29
CA PRO A 29 0.36 -4.35 11.97
C PRO A 29 0.64 -4.48 10.46
N LEU A 30 1.82 -5.04 10.15
CA LEU A 30 2.35 -5.11 8.78
C LEU A 30 1.43 -5.80 7.77
N ASN A 31 0.64 -6.78 8.24
CA ASN A 31 -0.29 -7.52 7.39
C ASN A 31 -1.67 -6.85 7.25
N ALA A 32 -1.95 -5.77 7.99
CA ALA A 32 -3.22 -5.04 7.98
C ALA A 32 -4.48 -5.92 8.12
N CYS A 33 -4.36 -7.09 8.75
CA CYS A 33 -5.50 -8.01 8.92
C CYS A 33 -6.45 -7.60 10.05
N ILE A 34 -6.00 -6.69 10.91
CA ILE A 34 -6.79 -6.02 11.93
C ILE A 34 -6.63 -4.50 11.74
N PRO A 35 -7.43 -3.67 12.42
CA PRO A 35 -7.30 -2.20 12.34
C PRO A 35 -5.86 -1.75 12.59
N LEU A 36 -5.41 -0.80 11.77
CA LEU A 36 -4.07 -0.24 11.91
C LEU A 36 -4.01 0.65 13.16
N THR A 37 -2.82 0.72 13.75
CA THR A 37 -2.54 1.54 14.94
C THR A 37 -1.81 2.83 14.58
N ASN A 38 -1.23 2.90 13.38
CA ASN A 38 -0.55 4.06 12.84
C ASN A 38 -1.46 4.86 11.90
N ASP A 39 -2.62 5.23 12.41
CA ASP A 39 -3.60 6.03 11.68
C ASP A 39 -3.00 7.36 11.24
N VAL A 40 -3.29 7.73 10.00
CA VAL A 40 -2.88 9.00 9.39
C VAL A 40 -4.05 9.98 9.28
N ALA A 41 -5.24 9.56 9.73
CA ALA A 41 -6.42 10.40 9.81
C ALA A 41 -6.17 11.61 10.74
N GLY A 42 -6.07 12.80 10.15
CA GLY A 42 -5.84 14.05 10.88
C GLY A 42 -4.37 14.46 11.00
N LEU A 43 -3.43 13.70 10.43
CA LEU A 43 -2.05 14.17 10.26
C LEU A 43 -1.97 15.15 9.08
N GLU A 44 -1.28 16.27 9.30
CA GLU A 44 -0.90 17.18 8.21
C GLU A 44 0.30 16.62 7.45
N VAL A 45 0.03 15.67 6.56
CA VAL A 45 1.06 15.07 5.69
C VAL A 45 1.16 15.89 4.40
N PRO A 46 2.36 16.31 3.96
CA PRO A 46 2.52 17.17 2.78
C PRO A 46 2.14 16.49 1.44
N ARG A 47 1.92 15.17 1.45
CA ARG A 47 1.52 14.37 0.29
C ARG A 47 0.54 13.28 0.72
N SER A 48 -0.20 12.74 -0.24
CA SER A 48 -1.11 11.61 -0.03
C SER A 48 -0.42 10.45 0.70
N PRO A 49 -0.92 9.99 1.85
CA PRO A 49 -0.30 8.89 2.58
C PRO A 49 -0.69 7.55 1.95
N PHE A 50 0.30 6.73 1.63
CA PHE A 50 0.14 5.38 1.07
C PHE A 50 0.61 4.34 2.08
N ALA A 51 -0.23 3.35 2.38
CA ALA A 51 0.15 2.22 3.25
C ALA A 51 0.91 1.16 2.44
N LEU A 52 2.04 0.70 2.97
CA LEU A 52 2.79 -0.45 2.48
C LEU A 52 2.48 -1.66 3.36
N ILE A 53 1.91 -2.71 2.77
CA ILE A 53 1.32 -3.85 3.48
C ILE A 53 1.91 -5.14 2.91
N ILE A 54 2.32 -6.07 3.79
CA ILE A 54 2.81 -7.38 3.35
C ILE A 54 1.67 -8.29 2.90
N ARG A 55 1.92 -9.13 1.89
CA ARG A 55 1.00 -10.18 1.46
C ARG A 55 0.79 -11.24 2.57
N GLY A 56 -0.34 -11.95 2.50
CA GLY A 56 -0.64 -13.07 3.40
C GLY A 56 -1.49 -12.73 4.63
N GLY A 57 -1.88 -13.76 5.40
CA GLY A 57 -2.66 -13.65 6.64
C GLY A 57 -4.18 -13.44 6.46
N CYS A 58 -4.61 -12.64 5.49
CA CYS A 58 -6.02 -12.33 5.21
C CYS A 58 -6.21 -11.88 3.75
N THR A 59 -7.45 -11.55 3.36
CA THR A 59 -7.77 -11.14 1.98
C THR A 59 -7.22 -9.76 1.64
N PHE A 60 -7.07 -9.46 0.35
CA PHE A 60 -6.71 -8.11 -0.10
C PHE A 60 -7.76 -7.06 0.26
N GLU A 61 -9.04 -7.45 0.27
CA GLU A 61 -10.13 -6.54 0.66
C GLU A 61 -10.00 -6.12 2.14
N ASP A 62 -9.74 -7.07 3.04
CA ASP A 62 -9.58 -6.78 4.48
C ASP A 62 -8.45 -5.77 4.69
N LYS A 63 -7.31 -5.99 4.03
CA LYS A 63 -6.14 -5.11 4.07
C LYS A 63 -6.48 -3.69 3.62
N VAL A 64 -7.10 -3.57 2.44
CA VAL A 64 -7.46 -2.27 1.85
C VAL A 64 -8.48 -1.56 2.73
N ARG A 65 -9.48 -2.28 3.26
CA ARG A 65 -10.52 -1.70 4.12
C ARG A 65 -9.93 -1.16 5.43
N ASN A 66 -9.02 -1.90 6.07
CA ASN A 66 -8.34 -1.44 7.27
C ASN A 66 -7.44 -0.23 7.00
N ALA A 67 -6.74 -0.19 5.86
CA ALA A 67 -5.96 0.98 5.45
C ALA A 67 -6.85 2.21 5.17
N GLN A 68 -8.00 2.02 4.54
CA GLN A 68 -8.97 3.09 4.31
C GLN A 68 -9.51 3.66 5.64
N HIS A 69 -9.88 2.79 6.59
CA HIS A 69 -10.32 3.23 7.92
C HIS A 69 -9.26 4.04 8.68
N ALA A 70 -7.98 3.71 8.47
CA ALA A 70 -6.84 4.41 9.05
C ALA A 70 -6.50 5.75 8.36
N GLY A 71 -7.22 6.11 7.30
CA GLY A 71 -7.07 7.38 6.58
C GLY A 71 -6.06 7.37 5.44
N PHE A 72 -5.52 6.21 5.05
CA PHE A 72 -4.63 6.12 3.90
C PHE A 72 -5.36 6.35 2.58
N LYS A 73 -4.70 7.03 1.64
CA LYS A 73 -5.25 7.34 0.32
C LYS A 73 -5.11 6.17 -0.67
N ALA A 74 -4.08 5.35 -0.47
CA ALA A 74 -3.83 4.14 -1.24
C ALA A 74 -3.18 3.07 -0.37
N ALA A 75 -3.32 1.81 -0.77
CA ALA A 75 -2.66 0.66 -0.17
C ALA A 75 -1.86 -0.08 -1.24
N ILE A 76 -0.57 -0.30 -0.98
CA ILE A 76 0.35 -1.05 -1.82
C ILE A 76 0.65 -2.35 -1.09
N ILE A 77 0.16 -3.46 -1.64
CA ILE A 77 0.38 -4.79 -1.09
C ILE A 77 1.55 -5.41 -1.85
N TYR A 78 2.67 -5.61 -1.17
CA TYR A 78 3.87 -6.18 -1.78
C TYR A 78 3.95 -7.68 -1.50
N ASP A 79 4.51 -8.40 -2.46
CA ASP A 79 4.88 -9.79 -2.30
C ASP A 79 6.27 -9.88 -1.64
N ASP A 80 6.41 -10.74 -0.64
CA ASP A 80 7.66 -11.01 0.07
C ASP A 80 8.25 -12.38 -0.28
N GLU A 81 7.61 -13.12 -1.19
CA GLU A 81 8.14 -14.38 -1.70
C GLU A 81 9.20 -14.16 -2.79
N ASP A 82 10.41 -14.67 -2.55
CA ASP A 82 11.48 -14.71 -3.56
C ASP A 82 11.19 -15.81 -4.57
N THR A 83 10.58 -15.43 -5.69
CA THR A 83 10.27 -16.31 -6.82
C THR A 83 11.36 -16.31 -7.90
N GLY A 84 12.52 -15.70 -7.63
CA GLY A 84 13.71 -15.77 -8.49
C GLY A 84 13.81 -14.72 -9.60
N ASP A 85 12.81 -13.85 -9.76
CA ASP A 85 12.85 -12.70 -10.68
C ASP A 85 12.80 -11.38 -9.88
N LEU A 86 13.87 -11.11 -9.14
CA LEU A 86 14.06 -9.83 -8.46
C LEU A 86 15.13 -9.02 -9.21
N ILE A 87 14.76 -8.56 -10.41
CA ILE A 87 15.54 -7.68 -11.30
C ILE A 87 16.89 -8.29 -11.75
N ALA A 88 16.99 -8.69 -13.01
CA ALA A 88 18.26 -8.99 -13.69
C ALA A 88 18.72 -7.82 -14.57
#